data_AF-A0A0J1N702-F1
#
_entry.id   AF-A0A0J1N702-F1
#
_cell.length_a   1.000
_cell.length_b   1.000
_cell.length_c   1.000
_cell.angle_alpha   90.00
_cell.angle_beta   90.00
_cell.angle_gamma   90.00
#
_symmetry.space_group_name_H-M   'P 1'
#
loop_
_entity.id
_entity.type
_entity.pdbx_description
1 polymer ?
#
loop_
_entity_poly.entity_id
_entity_poly.type
_entity_poly.pdbx_seq_one_letter_code
_entity_poly.pdbx_strand_id
1 'polypeptide(L)'
;MQALIEKIIPAYPYTQYNDDPNITAFFDAFNSLAQANLDYLNALNLPCWTSPSITGDLLDWIALGIYGESRPLLQISEDAIARGAYNTIEYNAITYAGLKNYVPGSASYVPDDYFKRILTWNFYKGDGSHFCIDWLKRRLARFIHGANGIDPPVQDTFDISVTPDKGVFSITFPDYGDGVGYFLKDAITQQLVKLPFIYTFTVTVVQK
;
A
#
# COMPACT_ATOMS: atom_id res chain seq x y z
N MET A 1 2.87 -11.17 14.12
CA MET A 1 1.80 -10.27 14.61
C MET A 1 2.41 -9.45 15.73
N GLN A 2 2.39 -8.12 15.62
CA GLN A 2 2.90 -7.27 16.71
C GLN A 2 2.03 -7.52 17.95
N ALA A 3 2.66 -7.62 19.12
CA ALA A 3 1.92 -7.84 20.37
C ALA A 3 0.92 -6.69 20.59
N LEU A 4 -0.28 -7.04 21.06
CA LEU A 4 -1.29 -6.05 21.43
C LEU A 4 -0.74 -5.17 22.55
N ILE A 5 -1.08 -3.88 22.51
CA ILE A 5 -0.74 -2.96 23.59
C ILE A 5 -1.71 -3.25 24.73
N GLU A 6 -1.18 -3.72 25.86
CA GLU A 6 -1.98 -4.09 27.03
C GLU A 6 -2.20 -2.91 28.01
N LYS A 7 -1.33 -1.90 27.98
CA LYS A 7 -1.36 -0.79 28.95
C LYS A 7 -1.21 0.55 28.26
N ILE A 8 -2.11 1.48 28.59
CA ILE A 8 -2.01 2.86 28.09
C ILE A 8 -0.91 3.64 28.81
N ILE A 9 -0.35 4.64 28.14
CA ILE A 9 0.53 5.61 28.79
C ILE A 9 -0.36 6.52 29.66
N PRO A 10 -0.22 6.49 31.00
CA PRO A 10 -1.07 7.27 31.88
C PRO A 10 -0.74 8.77 31.77
N ALA A 11 -1.78 9.59 31.90
CA ALA A 11 -1.67 11.02 32.11
C ALA A 11 -1.42 11.31 33.60
N TYR A 12 -0.58 12.31 33.89
CA TYR A 12 -0.24 12.70 35.25
C TYR A 12 -0.48 14.21 35.47
N PRO A 13 -0.87 14.62 36.68
CA PRO A 13 -0.91 16.03 37.04
C PRO A 13 0.50 16.62 37.09
N TYR A 14 0.60 17.94 36.87
CA TYR A 14 1.85 18.65 37.15
C TYR A 14 2.17 18.56 38.65
N THR A 15 3.46 18.54 38.99
CA THR A 15 3.96 18.39 40.37
C THR A 15 3.36 19.39 41.36
N GLN A 16 3.01 20.59 40.89
CA GLN A 16 2.41 21.67 41.69
C GLN A 16 0.96 21.41 42.12
N TYR A 17 0.28 20.43 41.52
CA TYR A 17 -1.14 20.12 41.76
C TYR A 17 -1.34 18.68 42.26
N ASN A 18 -0.25 17.99 42.61
CA ASN A 18 -0.30 16.60 43.05
C ASN A 18 -0.83 16.46 44.49
N ASP A 19 -0.90 17.57 45.21
CA ASP A 19 -1.46 17.69 46.56
C ASP A 19 -2.98 17.94 46.57
N ASP A 20 -3.59 18.35 45.43
CA ASP A 20 -5.04 18.52 45.32
C ASP A 20 -5.73 17.17 45.04
N PRO A 21 -6.57 16.65 45.97
CA PRO A 21 -7.28 15.39 45.80
C PRO A 21 -8.26 15.38 44.63
N ASN A 22 -8.83 16.53 44.26
CA ASN A 22 -9.80 16.60 43.16
C ASN A 22 -9.11 16.50 41.81
N ILE A 23 -7.94 17.13 41.68
CA ILE A 23 -7.15 17.10 40.45
C ILE A 23 -6.61 15.69 40.23
N THR A 24 -6.01 15.08 41.25
CA THR A 24 -5.53 13.69 41.19
C THR A 24 -6.66 12.70 40.85
N ALA A 25 -7.82 12.82 41.50
CA ALA A 25 -8.98 11.99 41.19
C ALA A 25 -9.46 12.12 39.73
N PHE A 26 -9.37 13.31 39.14
CA PHE A 26 -9.70 13.52 37.73
C PHE A 26 -8.75 12.74 36.80
N PHE A 27 -7.44 12.80 37.04
CA PHE A 27 -6.45 12.06 36.25
C PHE A 27 -6.62 10.54 36.40
N ASP A 28 -6.93 10.04 37.60
CA ASP A 28 -7.18 8.62 37.84
C ASP A 28 -8.43 8.13 37.10
N ALA A 29 -9.51 8.93 37.12
CA ALA A 29 -10.73 8.63 36.39
C ALA A 29 -10.48 8.63 34.87
N PHE A 30 -9.73 9.62 34.36
CA PHE A 30 -9.35 9.69 32.95
C PHE A 30 -8.52 8.48 32.52
N ASN A 31 -7.49 8.11 33.30
CA ASN A 31 -6.63 6.96 33.01
C ASN A 31 -7.43 5.65 33.02
N SER A 32 -8.36 5.51 33.97
CA SER A 32 -9.25 4.34 34.06
C SER A 32 -10.16 4.22 32.84
N LEU A 33 -10.76 5.34 32.41
CA LEU A 33 -11.60 5.38 31.21
C LEU A 33 -10.77 5.07 29.95
N ALA A 34 -9.57 5.62 29.85
CA ALA A 34 -8.70 5.41 28.70
C ALA A 34 -8.22 3.95 28.60
N GLN A 35 -7.90 3.31 29.74
CA GLN A 35 -7.59 1.88 29.78
C GLN A 35 -8.81 1.04 29.39
N ALA A 36 -10.01 1.36 29.90
CA ALA A 36 -11.23 0.63 29.52
C ALA A 36 -11.53 0.71 28.01
N ASN A 37 -11.27 1.85 27.37
CA ASN A 37 -11.39 1.99 25.92
C ASN A 37 -10.37 1.12 25.16
N LEU A 38 -9.13 1.03 25.64
CA LEU A 38 -8.11 0.16 25.06
C LEU A 38 -8.51 -1.32 25.18
N ASP A 39 -8.98 -1.73 26.36
CA ASP A 39 -9.42 -3.09 26.62
C ASP A 39 -10.61 -3.47 25.73
N TYR A 40 -11.58 -2.55 25.58
CA TYR A 40 -12.70 -2.72 24.66
C TYR A 40 -12.22 -2.90 23.20
N LEU A 41 -11.31 -2.05 22.72
CA LEU A 41 -10.77 -2.17 21.36
C LEU A 41 -10.02 -3.48 21.14
N ASN A 42 -9.23 -3.92 22.12
CA ASN A 42 -8.54 -5.20 22.07
C ASN A 42 -9.53 -6.38 22.05
N ALA A 43 -10.66 -6.28 22.76
CA ALA A 43 -11.69 -7.32 22.80
C ALA A 43 -12.50 -7.45 21.50
N LEU A 44 -12.58 -6.39 20.68
CA LEU A 44 -13.33 -6.41 19.41
C LEU A 44 -12.76 -7.40 18.38
N ASN A 45 -11.50 -7.83 18.52
CA ASN A 45 -10.84 -8.78 17.60
C ASN A 45 -11.07 -8.45 16.13
N LEU A 46 -10.97 -7.17 15.76
CA LEU A 46 -11.26 -6.72 14.39
C LEU A 46 -10.33 -7.44 13.41
N PRO A 47 -10.88 -8.06 12.34
CA PRO A 47 -10.07 -8.81 11.42
C PRO A 47 -9.15 -7.87 10.64
N CYS A 48 -7.84 -8.11 10.75
CA CYS A 48 -6.83 -7.35 10.04
C CYS A 48 -6.48 -8.04 8.71
N TRP A 49 -6.49 -7.28 7.60
CA TRP A 49 -6.21 -7.81 6.25
C TRP A 49 -4.80 -8.42 6.11
N THR A 50 -3.84 -8.00 6.94
CA THR A 50 -2.48 -8.54 6.95
C THR A 50 -2.40 -9.96 7.54
N SER A 51 -3.46 -10.44 8.19
CA SER A 51 -3.48 -11.80 8.73
C SER A 51 -3.38 -12.84 7.60
N PRO A 52 -2.56 -13.90 7.77
CA PRO A 52 -2.49 -15.01 6.81
C PRO A 52 -3.81 -15.76 6.62
N SER A 53 -4.70 -15.72 7.62
CA SER A 53 -6.00 -16.40 7.59
C SER A 53 -7.07 -15.69 6.76
N ILE A 54 -6.83 -14.45 6.35
CA ILE A 54 -7.77 -13.63 5.59
C ILE A 54 -7.35 -13.65 4.11
N THR A 55 -8.00 -14.50 3.31
CA THR A 55 -7.69 -14.72 1.88
C THR A 55 -8.96 -14.88 1.04
N GLY A 56 -8.84 -14.69 -0.27
CA GLY A 56 -9.93 -14.82 -1.24
C GLY A 56 -11.13 -13.92 -0.94
N ASP A 57 -12.32 -14.47 -1.08
CA ASP A 57 -13.59 -13.76 -0.86
C ASP A 57 -13.72 -13.18 0.55
N LEU A 58 -13.09 -13.81 1.56
CA LEU A 58 -13.09 -13.30 2.93
C LEU A 58 -12.29 -11.98 3.02
N LEU A 59 -11.16 -11.89 2.30
CA LEU A 59 -10.40 -10.65 2.22
C LEU A 59 -11.22 -9.54 1.54
N ASP A 60 -11.93 -9.87 0.47
CA ASP A 60 -12.75 -8.90 -0.26
C ASP A 60 -13.93 -8.41 0.58
N TRP A 61 -14.59 -9.33 1.30
CA TRP A 61 -15.70 -9.00 2.20
C TRP A 61 -15.24 -8.10 3.36
N ILE A 62 -14.09 -8.40 3.97
CA ILE A 62 -13.51 -7.57 5.05
C ILE A 62 -13.06 -6.21 4.52
N ALA A 63 -12.35 -6.18 3.39
CA ALA A 63 -11.86 -4.95 2.78
C ALA A 63 -13.02 -4.00 2.45
N LEU A 64 -14.11 -4.53 1.88
CA LEU A 64 -15.29 -3.74 1.56
C LEU A 64 -16.08 -3.35 2.83
N GLY A 65 -16.31 -4.29 3.74
CA GLY A 65 -17.18 -4.09 4.90
C GLY A 65 -16.59 -3.20 5.99
N ILE A 66 -15.29 -3.31 6.26
CA ILE A 66 -14.63 -2.55 7.33
C ILE A 66 -13.90 -1.33 6.76
N TYR A 67 -13.23 -1.49 5.63
CA TYR A 67 -12.32 -0.46 5.09
C TYR A 67 -12.90 0.32 3.92
N GLY A 68 -14.03 -0.12 3.34
CA GLY A 68 -14.69 0.55 2.23
C GLY A 68 -13.90 0.49 0.91
N GLU A 69 -12.96 -0.45 0.78
CA GLU A 69 -12.15 -0.62 -0.44
C GLU A 69 -12.51 -1.92 -1.15
N SER A 70 -12.79 -1.83 -2.45
CA SER A 70 -12.98 -2.99 -3.32
C SER A 70 -11.66 -3.40 -3.97
N ARG A 71 -11.52 -4.68 -4.28
CA ARG A 71 -10.36 -5.16 -5.03
C ARG A 71 -10.29 -4.51 -6.42
N PRO A 72 -9.18 -3.85 -6.77
CA PRO A 72 -9.02 -3.27 -8.09
C PRO A 72 -8.72 -4.34 -9.14
N LEU A 73 -9.01 -4.02 -10.40
CA LEU A 73 -8.58 -4.80 -11.55
C LEU A 73 -7.32 -4.16 -12.12
N LEU A 74 -6.28 -4.96 -12.41
CA LEU A 74 -5.09 -4.46 -13.06
C LEU A 74 -5.30 -4.49 -14.59
N GLN A 75 -5.23 -3.33 -15.23
CA GLN A 75 -5.24 -3.26 -16.68
C GLN A 75 -3.86 -3.64 -17.21
N ILE A 76 -3.75 -4.75 -17.92
CA ILE A 76 -2.52 -5.08 -18.65
C ILE A 76 -2.72 -4.56 -20.08
N SER A 77 -1.94 -3.55 -20.47
CA SER A 77 -1.83 -3.19 -21.88
C SER A 77 -0.91 -4.20 -22.55
N GLU A 78 -1.45 -5.20 -23.22
CA GLU A 78 -0.66 -5.97 -24.18
C GLU A 78 -0.46 -5.09 -25.43
N ASP A 79 0.81 -4.86 -25.80
CA ASP A 79 1.17 -4.11 -27.01
C ASP A 79 0.48 -4.71 -28.24
N ALA A 80 -0.48 -3.99 -28.81
CA ALA A 80 -1.12 -4.34 -30.06
C ALA A 80 -0.48 -3.58 -31.24
N ILE A 81 0.10 -4.33 -32.17
CA ILE A 81 0.50 -3.83 -33.49
C ILE A 81 -0.79 -3.60 -34.29
N ALA A 82 -0.99 -2.36 -34.76
CA ALA A 82 -2.07 -2.04 -35.67
C ALA A 82 -1.99 -2.92 -36.94
N ARG A 83 -2.94 -3.85 -37.10
CA ARG A 83 -3.17 -4.45 -38.42
C ARG A 83 -3.71 -3.33 -39.31
N GLY A 84 -2.94 -2.96 -40.33
CA GLY A 84 -3.37 -2.01 -41.35
C GLY A 84 -4.67 -2.46 -42.04
N ALA A 85 -5.30 -1.53 -42.75
CA ALA A 85 -6.56 -1.74 -43.45
C ALA A 85 -6.53 -2.97 -44.38
N TYR A 86 -7.71 -3.56 -44.60
CA TYR A 86 -7.89 -4.74 -45.45
C TYR A 86 -7.18 -4.54 -46.81
N ASN A 87 -6.29 -5.48 -47.18
CA ASN A 87 -5.56 -5.52 -48.46
C ASN A 87 -4.31 -4.62 -48.63
N THR A 88 -3.68 -4.12 -47.56
CA THR A 88 -2.40 -3.36 -47.66
C THR A 88 -1.11 -4.21 -47.57
N ILE A 89 -1.20 -5.51 -47.35
CA ILE A 89 -0.02 -6.40 -47.21
C ILE A 89 -0.12 -7.51 -48.25
N GLU A 90 0.94 -7.72 -49.03
CA GLU A 90 0.98 -8.77 -50.06
C GLU A 90 0.97 -10.19 -49.45
N TYR A 91 0.45 -11.15 -50.23
CA TYR A 91 0.44 -12.56 -49.85
C TYR A 91 1.87 -13.05 -49.54
N ASN A 92 2.06 -13.81 -48.45
CA ASN A 92 3.37 -14.37 -48.01
C ASN A 92 4.44 -13.39 -47.48
N ALA A 93 4.11 -12.13 -47.18
CA ALA A 93 5.09 -11.17 -46.63
C ALA A 93 5.41 -11.34 -45.12
N ILE A 94 4.66 -12.16 -44.38
CA ILE A 94 4.81 -12.32 -42.92
C ILE A 94 5.51 -13.65 -42.63
N THR A 95 6.63 -13.60 -41.91
CA THR A 95 7.42 -14.78 -41.53
C THR A 95 6.64 -15.72 -40.59
N TYR A 96 6.81 -17.04 -40.80
CA TYR A 96 6.21 -18.07 -39.95
C TYR A 96 6.73 -17.89 -38.50
N ALA A 97 5.80 -17.83 -37.53
CA ALA A 97 6.02 -17.50 -36.10
C ALA A 97 6.24 -16.02 -35.71
N GLY A 98 6.03 -15.05 -36.62
CA GLY A 98 6.07 -13.62 -36.29
C GLY A 98 4.76 -13.01 -35.75
N LEU A 99 3.68 -13.78 -35.70
CA LEU A 99 2.33 -13.29 -35.39
C LEU A 99 2.02 -13.43 -33.89
N LYS A 100 2.12 -12.33 -33.15
CA LYS A 100 1.53 -12.21 -31.81
C LYS A 100 0.05 -11.88 -31.92
N ASN A 101 -0.80 -12.66 -31.26
CA ASN A 101 -2.26 -12.50 -31.27
C ASN A 101 -2.71 -11.41 -30.30
N TYR A 102 -3.82 -10.74 -30.64
CA TYR A 102 -4.40 -9.60 -29.94
C TYR A 102 -5.59 -10.03 -29.07
N VAL A 103 -5.62 -9.61 -27.81
CA VAL A 103 -6.83 -9.57 -26.98
C VAL A 103 -6.91 -8.18 -26.33
N PRO A 104 -7.87 -7.32 -26.72
CA PRO A 104 -8.10 -6.08 -26.00
C PRO A 104 -8.81 -6.36 -24.67
N GLY A 105 -8.29 -5.80 -23.59
CA GLY A 105 -8.99 -5.78 -22.30
C GLY A 105 -8.76 -7.00 -21.41
N SER A 106 -7.59 -7.62 -21.43
CA SER A 106 -7.20 -8.56 -20.38
C SER A 106 -6.96 -7.80 -19.07
N ALA A 107 -8.04 -7.61 -18.31
CA ALA A 107 -7.94 -7.27 -16.90
C ALA A 107 -7.42 -8.51 -16.16
N SER A 108 -6.24 -8.41 -15.55
CA SER A 108 -5.74 -9.47 -14.68
C SER A 108 -6.30 -9.27 -13.28
N TYR A 109 -6.78 -10.36 -12.69
CA TYR A 109 -7.18 -10.38 -11.29
C TYR A 109 -5.95 -10.08 -10.43
N VAL A 110 -6.07 -9.15 -9.47
CA VAL A 110 -4.98 -8.83 -8.55
C VAL A 110 -4.89 -9.93 -7.48
N PRO A 111 -3.78 -10.69 -7.37
CA PRO A 111 -3.55 -11.62 -6.27
C PRO A 111 -3.76 -11.00 -4.88
N ASP A 112 -4.12 -11.84 -3.90
CA ASP A 112 -4.31 -11.41 -2.50
C ASP A 112 -3.10 -10.70 -1.91
N ASP A 113 -1.89 -11.15 -2.24
CA ASP A 113 -0.65 -10.52 -1.78
C ASP A 113 -0.59 -9.04 -2.18
N TYR A 114 -0.79 -8.76 -3.48
CA TYR A 114 -0.78 -7.41 -4.01
C TYR A 114 -1.95 -6.57 -3.51
N PHE A 115 -3.14 -7.15 -3.35
CA PHE A 115 -4.27 -6.42 -2.79
C PHE A 115 -4.01 -6.02 -1.33
N LYS A 116 -3.47 -6.92 -0.51
CA LYS A 116 -3.05 -6.58 0.86
C LYS A 116 -1.98 -5.50 0.90
N ARG A 117 -1.01 -5.51 -0.03
CA ARG A 117 0.00 -4.44 -0.14
C ARG A 117 -0.62 -3.09 -0.51
N ILE A 118 -1.60 -3.06 -1.41
CA ILE A 118 -2.36 -1.84 -1.75
C ILE A 118 -3.15 -1.32 -0.53
N LEU A 119 -3.83 -2.20 0.20
CA LEU A 119 -4.54 -1.83 1.43
C LEU A 119 -3.58 -1.24 2.47
N THR A 120 -2.43 -1.89 2.67
CA THR A 120 -1.39 -1.37 3.57
C THR A 120 -0.90 -0.01 3.10
N TRP A 121 -0.62 0.18 1.81
CA TRP A 121 -0.30 1.52 1.31
C TRP A 121 -1.37 2.54 1.66
N ASN A 122 -2.64 2.24 1.40
CA ASN A 122 -3.73 3.20 1.55
C ASN A 122 -4.04 3.54 3.03
N PHE A 123 -3.93 2.58 3.93
CA PHE A 123 -4.36 2.74 5.33
C PHE A 123 -3.22 2.89 6.34
N TYR A 124 -1.96 2.66 5.95
CA TYR A 124 -0.86 2.72 6.90
C TYR A 124 -0.70 4.13 7.51
N LYS A 125 -0.82 4.20 8.84
CA LYS A 125 -0.74 5.46 9.61
C LYS A 125 0.63 5.70 10.25
N GLY A 126 1.51 4.69 10.30
CA GLY A 126 2.80 4.78 11.00
C GLY A 126 3.75 5.83 10.42
N ASP A 127 3.66 6.13 9.13
CA ASP A 127 4.51 7.13 8.47
C ASP A 127 3.99 8.57 8.65
N GLY A 128 2.82 8.77 9.25
CA GLY A 128 2.14 10.07 9.36
C GLY A 128 1.34 10.46 8.11
N SER A 129 0.70 11.63 8.18
CA SER A 129 -0.18 12.18 7.13
C SER A 129 0.49 13.24 6.25
N HIS A 130 1.68 13.71 6.62
CA HIS A 130 2.40 14.72 5.87
C HIS A 130 3.25 14.08 4.77
N PHE A 131 3.05 14.53 3.53
CA PHE A 131 3.85 14.06 2.41
C PHE A 131 5.26 14.69 2.44
N CYS A 132 6.28 13.85 2.49
CA CYS A 132 7.68 14.21 2.30
C CYS A 132 8.40 13.12 1.49
N ILE A 133 9.63 13.38 1.04
CA ILE A 133 10.41 12.41 0.26
C ILE A 133 10.66 11.13 1.08
N ASP A 134 11.00 11.26 2.37
CA ASP A 134 11.22 10.11 3.25
C ASP A 134 9.96 9.28 3.46
N TRP A 135 8.80 9.93 3.56
CA TRP A 135 7.49 9.26 3.63
C TRP A 135 7.25 8.41 2.38
N LEU A 136 7.55 8.94 1.19
CA LEU A 136 7.37 8.22 -0.06
C LEU A 136 8.35 7.04 -0.16
N LYS A 137 9.62 7.26 0.17
CA LYS A 137 10.63 6.19 0.17
C LYS A 137 10.29 5.04 1.11
N ARG A 138 9.84 5.34 2.34
CA ARG A 138 9.43 4.33 3.32
C ARG A 138 8.25 3.50 2.83
N ARG A 139 7.27 4.13 2.19
CA ARG A 139 6.11 3.44 1.62
C ARG A 139 6.48 2.55 0.44
N LEU A 140 7.35 3.03 -0.45
CA LEU A 140 7.89 2.22 -1.54
C LEU A 140 8.63 1.00 -0.99
N ALA A 141 9.53 1.19 -0.01
CA ALA A 141 10.27 0.10 0.63
C ALA A 141 9.34 -0.91 1.31
N ARG A 142 8.33 -0.42 2.05
CA ARG A 142 7.32 -1.27 2.68
C ARG A 142 6.49 -2.04 1.66
N PHE A 143 6.12 -1.43 0.55
CA PHE A 143 5.39 -2.11 -0.50
C PHE A 143 6.22 -3.23 -1.12
N ILE A 144 7.52 -3.00 -1.36
CA ILE A 144 8.42 -3.98 -1.97
C ILE A 144 8.69 -5.13 -0.99
N HIS A 145 9.13 -4.83 0.24
CA HIS A 145 9.56 -5.85 1.20
C HIS A 145 8.43 -6.44 2.06
N GLY A 146 7.26 -5.79 2.11
CA GLY A 146 6.12 -6.17 2.94
C GLY A 146 5.22 -7.22 2.31
N ALA A 147 5.66 -8.48 2.30
CA ALA A 147 4.86 -9.61 1.85
C ALA A 147 3.50 -9.67 2.56
N ASN A 148 2.42 -9.92 1.82
CA ASN A 148 1.04 -9.91 2.28
C ASN A 148 0.62 -8.61 2.99
N GLY A 149 1.23 -7.48 2.61
CA GLY A 149 0.95 -6.17 3.20
C GLY A 149 1.42 -6.02 4.65
N ILE A 150 2.32 -6.88 5.13
CA ILE A 150 2.92 -6.68 6.46
C ILE A 150 3.76 -5.40 6.50
N ASP A 151 3.99 -4.92 7.71
CA ASP A 151 4.95 -3.85 7.99
C ASP A 151 6.29 -4.46 8.44
N PRO A 152 7.27 -4.66 7.53
CA PRO A 152 8.62 -5.02 7.93
C PRO A 152 9.36 -3.79 8.47
N PRO A 153 10.27 -3.95 9.45
CA PRO A 153 11.15 -2.86 9.88
C PRO A 153 12.00 -2.36 8.70
N VAL A 154 11.68 -1.19 8.17
CA VAL A 154 12.46 -0.53 7.12
C VAL A 154 13.70 0.08 7.78
N GLN A 155 14.83 -0.61 7.68
CA GLN A 155 16.11 -0.15 8.24
C GLN A 155 16.69 0.98 7.39
N ASP A 156 16.72 0.81 6.07
CA ASP A 156 17.28 1.74 5.10
C ASP A 156 16.44 1.80 3.81
N THR A 157 16.62 2.87 3.04
CA THR A 157 15.95 3.08 1.72
C THR A 157 16.94 3.56 0.65
N PHE A 158 18.21 3.20 0.77
CA PHE A 158 19.29 3.70 -0.09
C PHE A 158 19.19 3.26 -1.54
N ASP A 159 18.55 2.13 -1.78
CA ASP A 159 18.24 1.55 -3.07
C ASP A 159 17.07 2.25 -3.79
N ILE A 160 16.26 3.04 -3.06
CA ILE A 160 15.14 3.80 -3.61
C ILE A 160 15.54 5.26 -3.80
N SER A 161 15.59 5.69 -5.06
CA SER A 161 15.83 7.07 -5.44
C SER A 161 14.51 7.78 -5.76
N VAL A 162 14.36 9.01 -5.27
CA VAL A 162 13.22 9.87 -5.53
C VAL A 162 13.75 11.27 -5.81
N THR A 163 13.54 11.74 -7.04
CA THR A 163 14.01 13.06 -7.48
C THR A 163 12.81 13.93 -7.87
N PRO A 164 12.56 15.04 -7.17
CA PRO A 164 11.54 16.00 -7.57
C PRO A 164 12.06 16.94 -8.66
N ASP A 165 11.28 17.15 -9.72
CA ASP A 165 11.47 18.21 -10.71
C ASP A 165 10.12 18.86 -11.02
N LYS A 166 9.95 20.14 -10.68
CA LYS A 166 8.77 20.97 -11.03
C LYS A 166 7.40 20.30 -10.78
N GLY A 167 7.26 19.57 -9.66
CA GLY A 167 6.00 18.88 -9.30
C GLY A 167 5.85 17.47 -9.87
N VAL A 168 6.85 16.98 -10.59
CA VAL A 168 6.99 15.58 -11.04
C VAL A 168 8.00 14.87 -10.13
N PHE A 169 7.59 13.77 -9.53
CA PHE A 169 8.46 12.91 -8.73
C PHE A 169 8.90 11.71 -9.56
N SER A 170 10.17 11.69 -9.94
CA SER A 170 10.79 10.54 -10.60
C SER A 170 11.30 9.56 -9.55
N ILE A 171 10.74 8.36 -9.57
CA ILE A 171 11.04 7.25 -8.66
C ILE A 171 11.85 6.20 -9.41
N THR A 172 12.94 5.76 -8.80
CA THR A 172 13.78 4.68 -9.33
C THR A 172 14.12 3.69 -8.22
N PHE A 173 13.90 2.40 -8.47
CA PHE A 173 14.31 1.32 -7.57
C PHE A 173 14.74 0.08 -8.37
N PRO A 174 15.62 -0.77 -7.81
CA PRO A 174 16.10 -1.96 -8.49
C PRO A 174 15.00 -3.03 -8.58
N ASP A 175 15.14 -3.93 -9.54
CA ASP A 175 14.39 -5.17 -9.59
C ASP A 175 14.96 -6.16 -8.55
N TYR A 176 14.10 -6.65 -7.66
CA TYR A 176 14.46 -7.63 -6.62
C TYR A 176 14.19 -9.08 -7.07
N GLY A 177 13.71 -9.29 -8.30
CA GLY A 177 13.50 -10.62 -8.89
C GLY A 177 12.20 -11.32 -8.49
N ASP A 178 11.34 -10.63 -7.73
CA ASP A 178 10.04 -11.13 -7.25
C ASP A 178 8.85 -10.61 -8.07
N GLY A 179 9.09 -9.75 -9.07
CA GLY A 179 8.07 -9.11 -9.89
C GLY A 179 7.24 -8.03 -9.18
N VAL A 180 7.45 -7.82 -7.87
CA VAL A 180 6.68 -6.85 -7.05
C VAL A 180 6.97 -5.42 -7.50
N GLY A 181 8.22 -5.14 -7.89
CA GLY A 181 8.63 -3.82 -8.38
C GLY A 181 7.89 -3.40 -9.66
N TYR A 182 7.69 -4.32 -10.61
CA TYR A 182 6.91 -4.04 -11.82
C TYR A 182 5.43 -3.85 -11.50
N PHE A 183 4.87 -4.68 -10.60
CA PHE A 183 3.49 -4.47 -10.15
C PHE A 183 3.30 -3.10 -9.49
N LEU A 184 4.25 -2.66 -8.65
CA LEU A 184 4.19 -1.34 -8.01
C LEU A 184 4.21 -0.20 -9.02
N LYS A 185 5.04 -0.31 -10.06
CA LYS A 185 5.06 0.64 -11.18
C LYS A 185 3.67 0.74 -11.83
N ASP A 186 3.04 -0.40 -12.13
CA ASP A 186 1.72 -0.41 -12.77
C ASP A 186 0.63 0.11 -11.81
N ALA A 187 0.70 -0.24 -10.53
CA ALA A 187 -0.22 0.24 -9.51
C ALA A 187 -0.16 1.77 -9.31
N ILE A 188 1.02 2.37 -9.37
CA ILE A 188 1.18 3.83 -9.32
C ILE A 188 0.67 4.47 -10.61
N THR A 189 1.01 3.90 -11.77
CA THR A 189 0.60 4.43 -13.08
C THR A 189 -0.91 4.41 -13.27
N GLN A 190 -1.58 3.35 -12.78
CA GLN A 190 -3.03 3.18 -12.82
C GLN A 190 -3.76 3.79 -11.62
N GLN A 191 -3.04 4.51 -10.75
CA GLN A 191 -3.61 5.19 -9.58
C GLN A 191 -4.34 4.25 -8.59
N LEU A 192 -3.91 3.00 -8.49
CA LEU A 192 -4.48 2.02 -7.54
C LEU A 192 -4.04 2.30 -6.09
N VAL A 193 -2.91 3.00 -5.93
CA VAL A 193 -2.39 3.44 -4.64
C VAL A 193 -2.66 4.92 -4.41
N LYS A 194 -3.05 5.27 -3.18
CA LYS A 194 -3.34 6.66 -2.79
C LYS A 194 -2.05 7.46 -2.69
N LEU A 195 -1.92 8.46 -3.56
CA LEU A 195 -0.84 9.44 -3.60
C LEU A 195 -1.44 10.85 -3.66
N PRO A 196 -0.70 11.91 -3.24
CA PRO A 196 -1.18 13.27 -3.36
C PRO A 196 -1.49 13.64 -4.81
N PHE A 197 -2.74 14.00 -5.09
CA PHE A 197 -3.22 14.31 -6.45
C PHE A 197 -2.59 15.55 -7.09
N ILE A 198 -1.89 16.38 -6.30
CA ILE A 198 -1.24 17.62 -6.73
C ILE A 198 0.03 17.31 -7.55
N TYR A 199 0.63 16.13 -7.35
CA TYR A 199 1.89 15.75 -7.96
C TYR A 199 1.72 14.67 -9.02
N THR A 200 2.67 14.64 -9.97
CA THR A 200 2.77 13.57 -10.96
C THR A 200 3.90 12.63 -10.56
N PHE A 201 3.72 11.32 -10.74
CA PHE A 201 4.69 10.31 -10.36
C PHE A 201 5.11 9.50 -11.58
N THR A 202 6.41 9.41 -11.82
CA THR A 202 6.99 8.60 -12.88
C THR A 202 7.87 7.53 -12.25
N VAL A 203 7.65 6.27 -12.60
CA VAL A 203 8.32 5.13 -11.96
C VAL A 203 9.16 4.38 -12.99
N THR A 204 10.42 4.15 -12.64
CA THR A 204 11.39 3.38 -13.43
C THR A 204 11.96 2.24 -12.60
N VAL A 205 11.88 1.02 -13.12
CA VAL A 205 12.45 -0.18 -12.49
C VAL A 205 13.76 -0.48 -13.20
N VAL A 206 14.86 -0.56 -12.46
CA VAL A 206 16.20 -0.78 -13.03
C VAL A 206 16.60 -2.23 -12.81
N GLN A 207 16.97 -2.93 -13.87
CA GLN A 207 17.56 -4.26 -13.74
C GLN A 207 18.90 -4.15 -13.04
N LYS A 208 19.11 -5.00 -12.03
CA LYS A 208 20.33 -5.03 -11.23
C LYS A 208 21.52 -5.56 -12.03
#